data_AF-X1BFK3-F1
#
_entry.id   AF-X1BFK3-F1
#
_cell.length_a   1.000
_cell.length_b   1.000
_cell.length_c   1.000
_cell.angle_alpha   90.00
_cell.angle_beta   90.00
_cell.angle_gamma   90.00
#
_symmetry.space_group_name_H-M   'P 1'
#
loop_
_entity.id
_entity.type
_entity.pdbx_description
1 polymer ?
#
loop_
_entity_poly.entity_id
_entity_poly.type
_entity_poly.pdbx_seq_one_letter_code
_entity_poly.pdbx_strand_id
1 'polypeptide(L)'
;MLKAYKYRLYPSESQKELIHKHIGCVRWLYNYALNKKIEAYQKDKTHISRFELQAELPILKKQKETEWLSEINSQSLQASLRNL
;
A
#
# COMPACT_ATOMS: atom_id res chain seq x y z
N MET A 1 -3.39 -36.63 6.58
CA MET A 1 -2.95 -36.50 5.17
C MET A 1 -3.16 -35.05 4.74
N LEU A 2 -2.09 -34.30 4.45
CA LEU A 2 -2.20 -32.92 3.99
C LEU A 2 -2.66 -32.92 2.52
N LYS A 3 -3.71 -32.15 2.21
CA LYS A 3 -4.18 -31.94 0.83
C LYS A 3 -3.87 -30.49 0.44
N ALA A 4 -3.42 -30.30 -0.79
CA ALA A 4 -3.25 -28.98 -1.39
C ALA A 4 -4.00 -28.93 -2.72
N TYR A 5 -4.53 -27.76 -3.06
CA TYR A 5 -5.25 -27.53 -4.30
C TYR A 5 -4.59 -26.38 -5.06
N LYS A 6 -4.52 -26.51 -6.39
CA LYS A 6 -3.98 -25.50 -7.30
C LYS A 6 -5.10 -25.03 -8.23
N TYR A 7 -5.35 -23.73 -8.23
CA TYR A 7 -6.36 -23.12 -9.08
C TYR A 7 -5.71 -22.03 -9.95
N ARG A 8 -6.23 -21.87 -11.17
CA ARG A 8 -5.95 -20.71 -12.00
C ARG A 8 -7.16 -19.78 -11.94
N LEU A 9 -6.92 -18.51 -11.64
CA LEU A 9 -7.95 -17.48 -11.69
C LEU A 9 -8.13 -17.00 -13.13
N TYR A 10 -9.38 -16.76 -13.53
CA TYR A 10 -9.75 -16.15 -14.81
C TYR A 10 -10.56 -14.88 -14.52
N PRO A 11 -9.90 -13.78 -14.13
CA PRO A 11 -10.59 -12.55 -13.78
C PRO A 11 -11.26 -11.90 -14.99
N SER A 12 -12.42 -11.27 -14.79
CA SER A 12 -13.01 -10.35 -15.76
C SER A 12 -12.11 -9.13 -15.97
N GLU A 13 -12.33 -8.36 -17.04
CA GLU A 13 -11.57 -7.13 -17.29
C GLU A 13 -11.65 -6.15 -16.11
N SER A 14 -12.83 -5.96 -15.52
CA SER A 14 -13.00 -5.13 -14.32
C SER A 14 -12.22 -5.64 -13.11
N GLN A 15 -12.12 -6.96 -12.93
CA GLN A 15 -11.32 -7.56 -11.86
C GLN A 15 -9.83 -7.39 -12.12
N LYS A 16 -9.36 -7.54 -13.37
CA LYS A 16 -7.96 -7.29 -13.74
C LYS A 16 -7.57 -5.86 -13.43
N GLU A 17 -8.40 -4.89 -13.84
CA GLU A 17 -8.18 -3.47 -13.57
C GLU A 17 -8.08 -3.22 -12.06
N LEU A 18 -9.02 -3.74 -11.27
CA LEU A 18 -9.01 -3.58 -9.82
C LEU A 18 -7.75 -4.21 -9.18
N ILE A 19 -7.34 -5.41 -9.62
CA ILE A 19 -6.11 -6.06 -9.16
C ILE A 19 -4.89 -5.18 -9.48
N HIS A 20 -4.80 -4.63 -10.69
CA HIS A 20 -3.71 -3.74 -11.08
C HIS A 20 -3.68 -2.47 -10.25
N LYS A 21 -4.85 -1.85 -9.98
CA LYS A 21 -4.98 -0.71 -9.06
C LYS A 21 -4.49 -1.08 -7.67
N HIS A 22 -4.93 -2.21 -7.12
CA HIS A 22 -4.48 -2.70 -5.81
C HIS A 22 -2.96 -2.83 -5.73
N ILE A 23 -2.34 -3.51 -6.69
CA ILE A 23 -0.89 -3.74 -6.72
C ILE A 23 -0.15 -2.40 -6.88
N GLY A 24 -0.61 -1.54 -7.81
CA GLY A 24 -0.01 -0.24 -8.07
C GLY A 24 -0.01 0.64 -6.83
N CYS A 25 -1.16 0.75 -6.16
CA CYS A 25 -1.30 1.60 -4.98
C CYS A 25 -0.50 1.09 -3.79
N VAL A 26 -0.54 -0.21 -3.53
CA VAL A 26 0.23 -0.84 -2.45
C VAL A 26 1.73 -0.63 -2.66
N ARG A 27 2.22 -0.84 -3.88
CA ARG A 27 3.64 -0.65 -4.23
C ARG A 27 4.08 0.80 -4.06
N TRP A 28 3.28 1.75 -4.56
CA TRP A 28 3.60 3.16 -4.43
C TRP A 28 3.66 3.60 -2.97
N LEU A 29 2.65 3.22 -2.16
CA LEU A 29 2.61 3.59 -0.74
C LEU A 29 3.79 3.00 0.04
N TYR A 30 4.17 1.75 -0.26
CA TYR A 30 5.34 1.14 0.36
C TYR A 30 6.61 1.94 0.05
N ASN A 31 6.84 2.31 -1.21
CA ASN A 31 8.01 3.10 -1.61
C ASN A 31 8.01 4.51 -1.00
N TYR A 32 6.84 5.17 -0.98
CA TYR A 32 6.66 6.47 -0.34
C TYR A 32 7.07 6.39 1.15
N ALA A 33 6.53 5.41 1.87
CA ALA A 33 6.78 5.24 3.29
C ALA A 33 8.23 4.81 3.59
N LEU A 34 8.83 3.96 2.75
CA LEU A 34 10.24 3.57 2.85
C LEU A 34 11.15 4.80 2.68
N ASN A 35 10.92 5.59 1.64
CA ASN A 35 11.69 6.81 1.39
C ASN A 35 11.58 7.77 2.57
N LYS A 36 10.37 7.97 3.09
CA LYS A 36 10.13 8.84 4.24
C LYS A 36 10.89 8.39 5.50
N LYS A 37 10.90 7.09 5.78
CA LYS A 37 11.70 6.51 6.87
C LYS A 37 13.20 6.73 6.68
N ILE A 38 13.70 6.54 5.45
CA ILE A 38 15.11 6.77 5.12
C ILE A 38 15.49 8.23 5.34
N GLU A 39 14.69 9.16 4.84
CA GLU A 39 14.92 10.61 4.98
C GLU A 39 14.91 11.06 6.44
N ALA A 40 13.93 10.60 7.24
CA ALA A 40 13.86 10.92 8.66
C ALA A 40 15.10 10.42 9.43
N TYR A 41 15.56 9.21 9.12
CA TYR A 41 16.75 8.64 9.74
C TYR A 41 18.04 9.34 9.29
N GLN A 42 18.12 9.75 8.03
CA GLN A 42 19.28 10.49 7.51
C GLN A 42 19.39 11.88 8.12
N LYS A 43 18.25 12.58 8.26
CA LYS A 43 18.18 13.94 8.75
C LYS A 43 18.38 14.03 10.27
N ASP A 44 17.57 13.29 11.02
CA ASP A 44 17.44 13.48 12.47
C ASP A 44 17.70 12.20 13.28
N LYS A 45 18.11 11.09 12.62
CA LYS A 45 18.26 9.75 13.24
C LYS A 45 16.98 9.25 13.91
N THR A 46 15.83 9.70 13.44
CA THR A 46 14.51 9.33 13.97
C THR A 46 13.92 8.14 13.20
N HIS A 47 13.01 7.44 13.87
CA HIS A 47 12.26 6.33 13.29
C HIS A 47 10.79 6.69 13.23
N ILE A 48 10.17 6.54 12.06
CA ILE A 48 8.72 6.73 11.88
C ILE A 48 8.04 5.37 12.07
N SER A 49 7.09 5.31 13.00
CA SER A 49 6.29 4.12 13.24
C SER A 49 5.30 3.86 12.11
N ARG A 50 4.85 2.61 11.99
CA ARG A 50 3.78 2.26 11.02
C ARG A 50 2.49 3.03 11.28
N PHE A 51 2.21 3.37 12.54
CA PHE A 51 0.97 4.05 12.93
C PHE A 51 0.97 5.50 12.47
N GLU A 52 2.13 6.17 12.57
CA GLU A 52 2.32 7.51 12.00
C GLU A 52 2.12 7.50 10.48
N LEU A 53 2.74 6.55 9.78
CA LEU A 53 2.56 6.39 8.32
C LEU A 53 1.09 6.10 7.94
N GLN A 54 0.38 5.28 8.72
CA GLN A 54 -1.04 5.01 8.50
C GLN A 54 -1.92 6.24 8.75
N ALA A 55 -1.56 7.10 9.71
CA ALA A 55 -2.28 8.33 10.02
C ALA A 55 -2.20 9.37 8.89
N GLU A 56 -1.23 9.25 7.98
CA GLU A 56 -1.09 10.11 6.80
C GLU A 56 -2.02 9.72 5.65
N LEU A 57 -2.50 8.46 5.60
CA LEU A 57 -3.33 7.98 4.51
C LEU A 57 -4.57 8.84 4.21
N PRO A 58 -5.32 9.35 5.20
CA PRO A 58 -6.45 10.25 4.94
C PRO A 58 -6.04 11.54 4.24
N ILE A 59 -4.82 12.04 4.46
CA ILE A 59 -4.30 13.25 3.82
C ILE A 59 -3.89 12.91 2.38
N LEU A 60 -3.10 11.85 2.19
CA LEU A 60 -2.67 11.40 0.86
C LEU A 60 -3.87 11.12 -0.05
N LYS A 61 -4.93 10.49 0.47
CA LYS A 61 -6.16 10.21 -0.29
C LYS A 61 -6.93 11.44 -0.75
N LYS A 62 -6.68 12.61 -0.14
CA LYS A 62 -7.33 13.88 -0.48
C LYS A 62 -6.46 14.78 -1.37
N GLN A 63 -5.17 14.48 -1.50
CA GLN A 63 -4.27 15.21 -2.38
C GLN A 63 -4.55 14.82 -3.84
N LYS A 64 -4.56 15.81 -4.73
CA LYS A 64 -4.92 15.61 -6.14
C LYS A 64 -3.97 14.63 -6.84
N GLU A 65 -2.70 14.63 -6.47
CA GLU A 65 -1.65 13.80 -7.04
C GLU A 65 -1.75 12.33 -6.62
N THR A 66 -2.45 12.05 -5.51
CA THR A 66 -2.53 10.73 -4.88
C THR A 66 -3.97 10.31 -4.55
N GLU A 67 -4.97 11.00 -5.11
CA GLU A 67 -6.39 10.70 -4.88
C GLU A 67 -6.79 9.30 -5.33
N TRP A 68 -6.07 8.75 -6.32
CA TRP A 68 -6.22 7.39 -6.84
C TRP A 68 -5.95 6.30 -5.77
N LEU A 69 -5.31 6.63 -4.64
CA LEU A 69 -5.24 5.74 -3.47
C LEU A 69 -6.62 5.44 -2.86
N SER A 70 -7.64 6.25 -3.16
CA SER A 70 -9.02 6.05 -2.74
C SER A 70 -9.77 5.03 -3.60
N GLU A 71 -9.21 4.62 -4.74
CA GLU A 71 -9.85 3.65 -5.65
C GLU A 71 -9.80 2.20 -5.14
N ILE A 72 -9.04 1.94 -4.08
CA ILE A 72 -8.87 0.61 -3.51
C ILE A 72 -9.21 0.55 -2.01
N ASN A 73 -9.44 -0.66 -1.53
CA ASN A 73 -9.72 -0.89 -0.11
C ASN A 73 -8.57 -0.41 0.79
N SER A 74 -8.91 0.33 1.86
CA SER A 74 -7.95 0.91 2.80
C SER A 74 -7.11 -0.14 3.56
N GLN A 75 -7.64 -1.34 3.79
CA GLN A 75 -6.92 -2.40 4.49
C GLN A 75 -5.74 -2.90 3.65
N SER A 76 -5.84 -2.94 2.32
CA SER A 76 -4.71 -3.31 1.45
C SER A 76 -3.56 -2.31 1.59
N LEU A 77 -3.87 -1.02 1.65
CA LEU A 77 -2.88 0.05 1.88
C LEU A 77 -2.26 -0.06 3.28
N GLN A 78 -3.08 -0.21 4.32
CA GLN A 78 -2.59 -0.32 5.70
C GLN A 78 -1.73 -1.59 5.91
N ALA A 79 -2.07 -2.69 5.24
CA ALA A 79 -1.33 -3.94 5.31
C ALA A 79 0.06 -3.84 4.68
N SER A 80 0.24 -3.01 3.64
CA SER A 80 1.56 -2.83 3.02
C SER A 80 2.59 -2.21 3.96
N LEU A 81 2.12 -1.40 4.91
CA LEU A 81 2.94 -0.74 5.93
C LEU A 81 3.31 -1.66 7.11
N ARG A 82 2.75 -2.87 7.20
CA ARG A 82 2.98 -3.78 8.34
C ARG A 82 4.38 -4.41 8.32
N ASN A 83 4.92 -4.67 7.14
CA ASN A 83 6.21 -5.36 6.94
C ASN A 83 7.31 -4.41 6.46
N LEU A 84 7.15 -3.11 6.71
CA LEU A 84 8.08 -2.03 6.39
C LEU A 84 8.77 -1.56 7.67
#